data_AF-A0A484FES5-F1
#
_entry.id   AF-A0A484FES5-F1
#
_cell.length_a   1.000
_cell.length_b   1.000
_cell.length_c   1.000
_cell.angle_alpha   90.00
_cell.angle_beta   90.00
_cell.angle_gamma   90.00
#
_symmetry.space_group_name_H-M   'P 1'
#
loop_
_entity.id
_entity.type
_entity.pdbx_description
1 polymer ?
#
loop_
_entity_poly.entity_id
_entity_poly.type
_entity_poly.pdbx_seq_one_letter_code
_entity_poly.pdbx_strand_id
1 'polypeptide(L)'
;MGNVLGSPKGNALEPRLEPDPIIPEPYLTPGNRTLGFLFDDHQKAYPINWSWDMGIPDKHIDETWVTIMLGSGLRLDGAGGKTPYVTLWDDEGKRVGQHWPADDAQLWNNDKLSDKTFKIQHAHARDKMVTAKYVMISLFDGDGLCLSAVQVSNGLESTTWYGDMGQYCGMQWYLSERKLGHGLPAPKCVWLATDLGYSSSLHWHVPDVYGTRSKLAGYLMDQQKYMCHSTPRFAEWRGLTADGIIPFFKPVLQYEVDAETGLPGRDKTPEDAVDKIQWNKNANRFPSPHFGRSLSSTIQNETQTSSSRKRGFNPNTGHLIITEQEGHEASLVCNSTTSYGWDVVSLRERKYCDMTVRKLYHLCDSGRQENCFDVDKEKLVGKGGINARGEVSLLGVPEKRYTSRTHWKHGV
;
A
#
# COMPACT_ATOMS: atom_id res chain seq x y z
N MET A 1 -40.24 -41.27 67.34
CA MET A 1 -39.17 -42.23 66.96
C MET A 1 -39.46 -42.69 65.55
N GLY A 2 -38.51 -42.54 64.62
CA GLY A 2 -38.63 -43.02 63.24
C GLY A 2 -38.11 -42.03 62.21
N ASN A 3 -36.78 -41.83 62.19
CA ASN A 3 -36.08 -41.13 61.12
C ASN A 3 -36.15 -41.95 59.83
N VAL A 4 -36.66 -41.37 58.74
CA VAL A 4 -36.52 -41.92 57.38
C VAL A 4 -35.44 -41.11 56.66
N LEU A 5 -34.33 -41.80 56.39
CA LEU A 5 -33.18 -41.33 55.63
C LEU A 5 -33.57 -41.11 54.16
N GLY A 6 -33.49 -39.86 53.69
CA GLY A 6 -33.56 -39.52 52.28
C GLY A 6 -32.18 -39.63 51.62
N SER A 7 -32.10 -40.42 50.54
CA SER A 7 -30.93 -40.54 49.67
C SER A 7 -30.57 -39.21 48.99
N PRO A 8 -29.29 -38.84 48.86
CA PRO A 8 -28.89 -37.71 48.03
C PRO A 8 -28.82 -38.12 46.56
N LYS A 9 -29.44 -37.29 45.70
CA LYS A 9 -29.32 -37.37 44.24
C LYS A 9 -27.86 -37.11 43.83
N GLY A 10 -27.29 -38.02 43.05
CA GLY A 10 -25.99 -37.85 42.42
C GLY A 10 -26.06 -36.77 41.33
N ASN A 11 -25.23 -35.73 41.46
CA ASN A 11 -24.94 -34.80 40.37
C ASN A 11 -24.02 -35.50 39.38
N ALA A 12 -24.49 -35.73 38.16
CA ALA A 12 -23.63 -36.08 37.04
C ALA A 12 -22.73 -34.87 36.75
N LEU A 13 -21.42 -35.05 36.91
CA LEU A 13 -20.40 -34.10 36.48
C LEU A 13 -20.34 -34.14 34.95
N GLU A 14 -20.73 -33.03 34.31
CA GLU A 14 -20.40 -32.80 32.90
C GLU A 14 -18.88 -32.77 32.73
N PRO A 15 -18.32 -33.43 31.70
CA PRO A 15 -16.89 -33.36 31.44
C PRO A 15 -16.54 -31.92 31.04
N ARG A 16 -15.67 -31.28 31.82
CA ARG A 16 -14.98 -30.06 31.40
C ARG A 16 -14.27 -30.36 30.09
N LEU A 17 -14.73 -29.73 29.02
CA LEU A 17 -13.92 -29.53 27.82
C LEU A 17 -12.62 -28.88 28.28
N GLU A 18 -11.52 -29.63 28.19
CA GLU A 18 -10.20 -29.04 28.32
C GLU A 18 -10.08 -27.93 27.27
N PRO A 19 -9.53 -26.75 27.63
CA PRO A 19 -9.28 -25.73 26.63
C PRO A 19 -8.34 -26.33 25.58
N ASP A 20 -8.70 -26.17 24.30
CA ASP A 20 -7.85 -26.56 23.19
C ASP A 20 -6.42 -26.06 23.45
N PRO A 21 -5.39 -26.89 23.19
CA PRO A 21 -4.02 -26.45 23.36
C PRO A 21 -3.83 -25.17 22.55
N ILE A 22 -3.38 -24.10 23.22
CA ILE A 22 -2.94 -22.88 22.56
C ILE A 22 -1.72 -23.27 21.74
N ILE A 23 -1.95 -23.65 20.47
CA ILE A 23 -0.90 -23.73 19.48
C ILE A 23 -0.40 -22.29 19.38
N PRO A 24 0.87 -21.99 19.71
CA PRO A 24 1.41 -20.68 19.39
C PRO A 24 1.27 -20.53 17.87
N GLU A 25 0.39 -19.64 17.42
CA GLU A 25 0.20 -19.39 15.99
C GLU A 25 1.61 -19.21 15.38
N PRO A 26 2.00 -20.02 14.38
CA PRO A 26 3.33 -19.92 13.83
C PRO A 26 3.48 -18.52 13.27
N TYR A 27 4.40 -17.75 13.85
CA TYR A 27 4.81 -16.46 13.32
C TYR A 27 4.98 -16.57 11.81
N LEU A 28 4.21 -15.77 11.07
CA LEU A 28 4.40 -15.29 9.69
C LEU A 28 5.65 -15.86 9.02
N THR A 29 5.61 -17.13 8.65
CA THR A 29 6.71 -17.72 7.87
C THR A 29 6.34 -17.47 6.42
N PRO A 30 6.99 -16.50 5.75
CA PRO A 30 6.68 -16.23 4.36
C PRO A 30 7.07 -17.45 3.51
N GLY A 31 6.25 -17.74 2.51
CA GLY A 31 6.62 -18.65 1.45
C GLY A 31 7.64 -18.03 0.51
N ASN A 32 8.20 -18.86 -0.37
CA ASN A 32 9.31 -18.48 -1.27
C ASN A 32 8.87 -18.42 -2.75
N ARG A 33 7.61 -18.05 -3.02
CA ARG A 33 7.09 -17.96 -4.39
C ARG A 33 7.33 -16.56 -4.97
N THR A 34 7.63 -16.46 -6.26
CA THR A 34 7.73 -15.17 -6.96
C THR A 34 6.35 -14.73 -7.44
N LEU A 35 5.57 -14.05 -6.60
CA LEU A 35 4.20 -13.64 -6.92
C LEU A 35 4.09 -12.19 -7.41
N GLY A 36 5.17 -11.41 -7.36
CA GLY A 36 5.17 -10.03 -7.81
C GLY A 36 6.57 -9.43 -7.89
N PHE A 37 6.65 -8.10 -7.91
CA PHE A 37 7.91 -7.36 -8.03
C PHE A 37 7.91 -6.10 -7.17
N LEU A 38 9.12 -5.64 -6.84
CA LEU A 38 9.40 -4.39 -6.15
C LEU A 38 10.33 -3.52 -7.00
N PHE A 39 10.71 -2.35 -6.48
CA PHE A 39 11.55 -1.37 -7.17
C PHE A 39 12.81 -1.13 -6.36
N ASP A 40 13.97 -1.10 -7.04
CA ASP A 40 15.25 -0.83 -6.39
C ASP A 40 15.43 0.68 -6.09
N ASP A 41 16.59 1.03 -5.54
CA ASP A 41 16.97 2.43 -5.25
C ASP A 41 17.08 3.30 -6.51
N HIS A 42 17.25 2.68 -7.68
CA HIS A 42 17.21 3.30 -9.00
C HIS A 42 15.82 3.26 -9.66
N GLN A 43 14.78 2.86 -8.90
CA GLN A 43 13.40 2.70 -9.35
C GLN A 43 13.24 1.71 -10.50
N LYS A 44 14.09 0.69 -10.62
CA LYS A 44 13.92 -0.40 -11.58
C LYS A 44 13.16 -1.55 -10.94
N ALA A 45 12.19 -2.08 -11.67
CA ALA A 45 11.42 -3.23 -11.20
C ALA A 45 12.27 -4.52 -11.17
N TYR A 46 12.18 -5.27 -10.07
CA TYR A 46 12.85 -6.56 -9.88
C TYR A 46 11.93 -7.57 -9.17
N PRO A 47 12.06 -8.87 -9.46
CA PRO A 47 11.17 -9.87 -8.90
C PRO A 47 11.43 -10.06 -7.41
N ILE A 48 10.36 -10.26 -6.63
CA ILE A 48 10.48 -10.54 -5.19
C ILE A 48 9.99 -11.95 -4.88
N ASN A 49 10.81 -12.71 -4.16
CA ASN A 49 10.47 -14.04 -3.70
C ASN A 49 9.80 -13.93 -2.34
N TRP A 50 8.48 -13.84 -2.36
CA TRP A 50 7.66 -13.74 -1.17
C TRP A 50 6.23 -14.17 -1.48
N SER A 51 5.66 -14.95 -0.56
CA SER A 51 4.23 -15.24 -0.55
C SER A 51 3.69 -15.36 0.88
N TRP A 52 2.42 -15.03 1.05
CA TRP A 52 1.65 -15.46 2.21
C TRP A 52 0.97 -16.78 1.86
N ASP A 53 1.64 -17.91 2.11
CA ASP A 53 1.17 -19.23 1.66
C ASP A 53 -0.19 -19.62 2.26
N MET A 54 -0.48 -19.20 3.49
CA MET A 54 -1.81 -19.40 4.11
C MET A 54 -2.94 -18.63 3.40
N GLY A 55 -2.62 -17.62 2.60
CA GLY A 55 -3.55 -16.90 1.74
C GLY A 55 -3.64 -17.45 0.33
N ILE A 56 -3.10 -18.65 0.07
CA ILE A 56 -3.13 -19.35 -1.21
C ILE A 56 -3.85 -20.69 -1.02
N PRO A 57 -4.98 -20.92 -1.70
CA PRO A 57 -5.63 -22.23 -1.69
C PRO A 57 -4.72 -23.32 -2.29
N ASP A 58 -4.73 -24.52 -1.69
CA ASP A 58 -3.94 -25.67 -2.16
C ASP A 58 -4.39 -26.23 -3.53
N LYS A 59 -5.58 -25.83 -3.99
CA LYS A 59 -6.19 -26.23 -5.25
C LYS A 59 -6.98 -25.07 -5.84
N HIS A 60 -7.30 -25.16 -7.12
CA HIS A 60 -8.25 -24.23 -7.73
C HIS A 60 -9.61 -24.32 -7.02
N ILE A 61 -10.18 -23.18 -6.63
CA ILE A 61 -11.46 -23.07 -5.91
C ILE A 61 -12.39 -22.04 -6.58
N ASP A 62 -13.65 -22.02 -6.14
CA ASP A 62 -14.72 -21.12 -6.58
C ASP A 62 -14.79 -19.78 -5.81
N GLU A 63 -13.66 -19.41 -5.22
CA GLU A 63 -13.46 -18.17 -4.49
C GLU A 63 -12.15 -17.53 -4.93
N THR A 64 -12.05 -16.22 -4.75
CA THR A 64 -10.78 -15.51 -4.79
C THR A 64 -10.46 -15.03 -3.39
N TRP A 65 -9.33 -15.47 -2.85
CA TRP A 65 -8.78 -15.00 -1.59
C TRP A 65 -7.95 -13.75 -1.85
N VAL A 66 -8.29 -12.66 -1.17
CA VAL A 66 -7.60 -11.37 -1.25
C VAL A 66 -7.02 -11.05 0.11
N THR A 67 -5.70 -11.11 0.25
CA THR A 67 -4.99 -10.77 1.49
C THR A 67 -4.43 -9.35 1.39
N ILE A 68 -4.91 -8.46 2.26
CA ILE A 68 -4.46 -7.07 2.30
C ILE A 68 -3.41 -6.87 3.39
N MET A 69 -2.26 -6.35 2.99
CA MET A 69 -1.17 -5.95 3.87
C MET A 69 -1.08 -4.42 3.93
N LEU A 70 -1.17 -3.88 5.15
CA LEU A 70 -1.06 -2.46 5.42
C LEU A 70 0.38 -2.08 5.75
N GLY A 71 0.76 -0.82 5.50
CA GLY A 71 2.05 -0.30 5.94
C GLY A 71 2.17 -0.30 7.46
N SER A 72 3.38 -0.48 8.01
CA SER A 72 3.63 -0.49 9.46
C SER A 72 4.64 0.58 9.92
N GLY A 73 4.59 0.87 11.22
CA GLY A 73 5.42 1.82 11.93
C GLY A 73 4.79 2.05 13.30
N LEU A 74 5.54 1.93 14.41
CA LEU A 74 5.01 2.21 15.75
C LEU A 74 4.38 3.61 15.76
N ARG A 75 3.08 3.69 16.09
CA ARG A 75 2.19 4.85 15.94
C ARG A 75 1.64 5.18 14.53
N LEU A 76 1.64 4.24 13.59
CA LEU A 76 0.63 4.19 12.50
C LEU A 76 -0.72 3.72 13.07
N ASP A 77 -1.16 4.35 14.15
CA ASP A 77 -2.50 4.23 14.72
C ASP A 77 -3.57 4.69 13.69
N GLY A 78 -3.15 5.17 12.50
CA GLY A 78 -3.99 5.53 11.35
C GLY A 78 -3.49 5.04 9.98
N ALA A 79 -2.66 3.98 9.88
CA ALA A 79 -2.53 3.27 8.58
C ALA A 79 -3.61 2.20 8.38
N GLY A 80 -4.17 1.72 9.50
CA GLY A 80 -5.41 0.98 9.54
C GLY A 80 -6.58 1.95 9.61
N GLY A 81 -7.66 1.58 8.94
CA GLY A 81 -8.86 2.39 8.83
C GLY A 81 -10.07 1.50 8.61
N LYS A 82 -11.05 2.02 7.89
CA LYS A 82 -12.21 1.21 7.50
C LYS A 82 -11.77 0.09 6.55
N THR A 83 -12.35 -1.10 6.72
CA THR A 83 -12.12 -2.21 5.80
C THR A 83 -12.55 -1.79 4.39
N PRO A 84 -11.71 -1.94 3.35
CA PRO A 84 -12.06 -1.50 2.01
C PRO A 84 -13.00 -2.49 1.33
N TYR A 85 -13.76 -2.00 0.36
CA TYR A 85 -14.46 -2.85 -0.60
C TYR A 85 -13.46 -3.46 -1.57
N VAL A 86 -13.72 -4.70 -1.99
CA VAL A 86 -12.94 -5.39 -3.02
C VAL A 86 -13.87 -5.83 -4.14
N THR A 87 -13.56 -5.47 -5.38
CA THR A 87 -14.33 -5.88 -6.55
C THR A 87 -13.46 -6.63 -7.55
N LEU A 88 -13.98 -7.73 -8.07
CA LEU A 88 -13.29 -8.66 -8.97
C LEU A 88 -14.00 -8.77 -10.32
N TRP A 89 -13.23 -8.84 -11.40
CA TRP A 89 -13.72 -9.08 -12.77
C TRP A 89 -12.86 -10.09 -13.52
N ASP A 90 -13.43 -10.73 -14.54
CA ASP A 90 -12.71 -11.56 -15.51
C ASP A 90 -12.07 -10.72 -16.64
N ASP A 91 -11.36 -11.37 -17.57
CA ASP A 91 -10.68 -10.72 -18.70
C ASP A 91 -11.64 -9.98 -19.64
N GLU A 92 -12.92 -10.37 -19.67
CA GLU A 92 -13.95 -9.74 -20.51
C GLU A 92 -14.64 -8.56 -19.81
N GLY A 93 -14.26 -8.27 -18.57
CA GLY A 93 -14.85 -7.22 -17.74
C GLY A 93 -16.20 -7.60 -17.12
N LYS A 94 -16.52 -8.89 -17.03
CA LYS A 94 -17.70 -9.38 -16.29
C LYS A 94 -17.35 -9.51 -14.81
N ARG A 95 -18.26 -9.09 -13.95
CA ARG A 95 -18.06 -9.14 -12.49
C ARG A 95 -18.01 -10.59 -12.02
N VAL A 96 -16.98 -10.93 -11.25
CA VAL A 96 -16.76 -12.27 -10.67
C VAL A 96 -17.32 -12.34 -9.26
N GLY A 97 -16.90 -11.40 -8.40
CA GLY A 97 -17.23 -11.37 -6.98
C GLY A 97 -16.96 -10.00 -6.35
N GLN A 98 -17.53 -9.77 -5.18
CA GLN A 98 -17.33 -8.56 -4.39
C GLN A 98 -17.28 -8.85 -2.90
N HIS A 99 -16.39 -8.17 -2.20
CA HIS A 99 -16.40 -8.08 -0.74
C HIS A 99 -17.04 -6.75 -0.33
N TRP A 100 -18.11 -6.85 0.44
CA TRP A 100 -18.79 -5.73 1.07
C TRP A 100 -18.52 -5.80 2.59
N PRO A 101 -17.71 -4.89 3.13
CA PRO A 101 -17.47 -4.83 4.57
C PRO A 101 -18.74 -4.34 5.29
N ALA A 102 -18.89 -4.73 6.57
CA ALA A 102 -19.88 -4.08 7.45
C ALA A 102 -19.50 -2.60 7.67
N ASP A 103 -20.49 -1.76 7.99
CA ASP A 103 -20.29 -0.31 8.09
C ASP A 103 -19.23 0.10 9.13
N ASP A 104 -19.10 -0.67 10.21
CA ASP A 104 -18.17 -0.47 11.31
C ASP A 104 -16.92 -1.39 11.24
N ALA A 105 -16.77 -2.16 10.15
CA ALA A 105 -15.64 -3.06 10.00
C ALA A 105 -14.33 -2.25 9.86
N GLN A 106 -13.37 -2.55 10.73
CA GLN A 106 -12.06 -1.92 10.73
C GLN A 106 -10.97 -2.92 10.37
N LEU A 107 -10.01 -2.46 9.57
CA LEU A 107 -8.83 -3.22 9.21
C LEU A 107 -7.64 -2.69 10.03
N TRP A 108 -7.39 -3.36 11.14
CA TRP A 108 -6.34 -2.96 12.08
C TRP A 108 -4.94 -3.15 11.51
N ASN A 109 -4.03 -2.25 11.85
CA ASN A 109 -2.62 -2.37 11.49
C ASN A 109 -1.88 -3.36 12.41
N ASN A 110 -2.25 -4.64 12.35
CA ASN A 110 -1.53 -5.73 13.02
C ASN A 110 -0.74 -6.58 12.00
N ASP A 111 0.07 -7.50 12.49
CA ASP A 111 0.86 -8.40 11.65
C ASP A 111 0.09 -9.68 11.28
N LYS A 112 -1.12 -9.88 11.82
CA LYS A 112 -1.94 -11.06 11.60
C LYS A 112 -2.66 -10.98 10.25
N LEU A 113 -1.97 -11.42 9.19
CA LEU A 113 -2.49 -11.38 7.82
C LEU A 113 -3.73 -12.27 7.61
N SER A 114 -3.92 -13.32 8.40
CA SER A 114 -5.12 -14.17 8.33
C SER A 114 -6.42 -13.40 8.59
N ASP A 115 -6.39 -12.41 9.50
CA ASP A 115 -7.53 -11.51 9.77
C ASP A 115 -7.82 -10.56 8.59
N LYS A 116 -6.91 -10.52 7.60
CA LYS A 116 -6.94 -9.63 6.45
C LYS A 116 -7.05 -10.38 5.13
N THR A 117 -7.34 -11.68 5.18
CA THR A 117 -7.61 -12.53 4.02
C THR A 117 -9.11 -12.63 3.80
N PHE A 118 -9.62 -11.89 2.82
CA PHE A 118 -11.02 -11.91 2.41
C PHE A 118 -11.28 -13.04 1.42
N LYS A 119 -12.17 -13.96 1.76
CA LYS A 119 -12.60 -15.05 0.87
C LYS A 119 -13.82 -14.60 0.07
N ILE A 120 -13.59 -14.20 -1.18
CA ILE A 120 -14.61 -13.58 -2.02
C ILE A 120 -15.24 -14.65 -2.93
N GLN A 121 -16.51 -14.95 -2.68
CA GLN A 121 -17.28 -15.88 -3.50
C GLN A 121 -17.45 -15.37 -4.93
N HIS A 122 -17.36 -16.27 -5.91
CA HIS A 122 -17.63 -15.95 -7.32
C HIS A 122 -19.14 -15.87 -7.62
N ALA A 123 -19.89 -15.16 -6.76
CA ALA A 123 -21.35 -15.12 -6.78
C ALA A 123 -21.93 -14.60 -8.11
N HIS A 124 -21.22 -13.72 -8.81
CA HIS A 124 -21.68 -13.10 -10.05
C HIS A 124 -21.24 -13.83 -11.33
N ALA A 125 -20.28 -14.74 -11.22
CA ALA A 125 -19.81 -15.52 -12.35
C ALA A 125 -20.77 -16.67 -12.70
N ARG A 126 -20.90 -16.95 -14.01
CA ARG A 126 -21.63 -18.14 -14.50
C ARG A 126 -20.82 -19.41 -14.24
N ASP A 127 -19.54 -19.38 -14.60
CA ASP A 127 -18.58 -20.39 -14.19
C ASP A 127 -18.00 -19.98 -12.83
N LYS A 128 -18.25 -20.80 -11.81
CA LYS A 128 -17.77 -20.52 -10.46
C LYS A 128 -16.26 -20.72 -10.33
N MET A 129 -15.63 -21.49 -11.21
CA MET A 129 -14.19 -21.70 -11.24
C MET A 129 -13.45 -20.66 -12.09
N VAL A 130 -14.07 -19.51 -12.39
CA VAL A 130 -13.40 -18.44 -13.14
C VAL A 130 -12.26 -17.81 -12.32
N THR A 131 -11.16 -17.47 -12.98
CA THR A 131 -10.08 -16.69 -12.35
C THR A 131 -10.35 -15.19 -12.50
N ALA A 132 -10.30 -14.45 -11.39
CA ALA A 132 -10.34 -12.99 -11.42
C ALA A 132 -9.07 -12.42 -12.09
N LYS A 133 -9.28 -11.49 -13.02
CA LYS A 133 -8.24 -10.87 -13.85
C LYS A 133 -8.05 -9.41 -13.55
N TYR A 134 -9.02 -8.78 -12.91
CA TYR A 134 -8.89 -7.42 -12.38
C TYR A 134 -9.35 -7.39 -10.93
N VAL A 135 -8.62 -6.64 -10.12
CA VAL A 135 -8.96 -6.37 -8.72
C VAL A 135 -8.99 -4.87 -8.51
N MET A 136 -10.05 -4.39 -7.86
CA MET A 136 -10.15 -3.02 -7.37
C MET A 136 -10.29 -3.03 -5.86
N ILE A 137 -9.48 -2.21 -5.20
CA ILE A 137 -9.59 -1.89 -3.77
C ILE A 137 -10.15 -0.48 -3.67
N SER A 138 -11.18 -0.29 -2.86
CA SER A 138 -11.87 1.00 -2.81
C SER A 138 -12.41 1.34 -1.43
N LEU A 139 -12.33 2.62 -1.08
CA LEU A 139 -12.65 3.20 0.23
C LEU A 139 -13.48 4.48 -0.01
N PHE A 140 -14.79 4.41 0.22
CA PHE A 140 -15.71 5.53 -0.04
C PHE A 140 -15.87 6.47 1.13
N ASP A 141 -15.55 6.01 2.32
CA ASP A 141 -15.76 6.71 3.56
C ASP A 141 -14.81 6.17 4.64
N GLY A 142 -14.63 6.97 5.68
CA GLY A 142 -13.86 6.59 6.86
C GLY A 142 -12.38 7.01 6.82
N ASP A 143 -11.65 6.50 7.81
CA ASP A 143 -10.25 6.81 8.03
C ASP A 143 -9.40 6.18 6.92
N GLY A 144 -8.44 6.94 6.38
CA GLY A 144 -7.60 6.53 5.27
C GLY A 144 -6.79 5.26 5.55
N LEU A 145 -6.46 4.54 4.47
CA LEU A 145 -5.75 3.26 4.49
C LEU A 145 -4.40 3.39 3.79
N CYS A 146 -3.31 2.89 4.37
CA CYS A 146 -2.03 2.80 3.68
C CYS A 146 -1.74 1.37 3.23
N LEU A 147 -1.89 1.08 1.94
CA LEU A 147 -1.73 -0.25 1.35
C LEU A 147 -0.28 -0.51 0.97
N SER A 148 0.36 -1.51 1.62
CA SER A 148 1.72 -1.95 1.31
C SER A 148 1.77 -3.10 0.31
N ALA A 149 0.85 -4.07 0.41
CA ALA A 149 0.73 -5.15 -0.56
C ALA A 149 -0.68 -5.73 -0.58
N VAL A 150 -1.07 -6.32 -1.70
CA VAL A 150 -2.31 -7.09 -1.84
C VAL A 150 -2.03 -8.38 -2.60
N GLN A 151 -2.14 -9.52 -1.92
CA GLN A 151 -2.04 -10.84 -2.53
C GLN A 151 -3.42 -11.31 -2.98
N VAL A 152 -3.53 -11.80 -4.21
CA VAL A 152 -4.77 -12.30 -4.81
C VAL A 152 -4.52 -13.73 -5.26
N SER A 153 -5.38 -14.67 -4.86
CA SER A 153 -5.24 -16.08 -5.23
C SER A 153 -6.58 -16.81 -5.30
N ASN A 154 -6.73 -17.70 -6.27
CA ASN A 154 -7.80 -18.72 -6.29
C ASN A 154 -7.24 -20.15 -6.34
N GLY A 155 -5.94 -20.32 -6.06
CA GLY A 155 -5.22 -21.59 -6.15
C GLY A 155 -4.84 -22.04 -7.57
N LEU A 156 -5.41 -21.44 -8.62
CA LEU A 156 -4.93 -21.61 -10.00
C LEU A 156 -3.94 -20.51 -10.37
N GLU A 157 -4.29 -19.26 -10.09
CA GLU A 157 -3.41 -18.10 -10.23
C GLU A 157 -3.17 -17.44 -8.88
N SER A 158 -1.99 -16.87 -8.70
CA SER A 158 -1.61 -16.17 -7.47
C SER A 158 -0.65 -15.03 -7.81
N THR A 159 -0.96 -13.82 -7.37
CA THR A 159 -0.10 -12.64 -7.54
C THR A 159 -0.08 -11.77 -6.30
N THR A 160 0.92 -10.90 -6.21
CA THR A 160 0.99 -9.86 -5.18
C THR A 160 1.29 -8.52 -5.85
N TRP A 161 0.37 -7.57 -5.70
CA TRP A 161 0.62 -6.17 -6.00
C TRP A 161 1.26 -5.50 -4.79
N TYR A 162 2.25 -4.64 -5.02
CA TYR A 162 2.95 -3.91 -3.96
C TYR A 162 2.74 -2.40 -4.12
N GLY A 163 2.65 -1.69 -2.99
CA GLY A 163 2.47 -0.24 -2.95
C GLY A 163 3.58 0.52 -3.68
N ASP A 164 4.77 -0.06 -3.82
CA ASP A 164 5.85 0.48 -4.67
C ASP A 164 5.40 0.75 -6.11
N MET A 165 4.54 -0.08 -6.71
CA MET A 165 4.00 0.18 -8.05
C MET A 165 3.12 1.44 -8.05
N GLY A 166 2.28 1.62 -7.02
CA GLY A 166 1.48 2.82 -6.88
C GLY A 166 2.33 4.06 -6.64
N GLN A 167 3.35 3.96 -5.79
CA GLN A 167 4.34 5.03 -5.57
C GLN A 167 5.05 5.42 -6.87
N TYR A 168 5.51 4.43 -7.64
CA TYR A 168 6.18 4.64 -8.91
C TYR A 168 5.26 5.34 -9.92
N CYS A 169 3.99 4.94 -9.97
CA CYS A 169 2.98 5.56 -10.82
C CYS A 169 2.36 6.85 -10.26
N GLY A 170 2.91 7.42 -9.18
CA GLY A 170 2.56 8.76 -8.71
C GLY A 170 1.42 8.84 -7.68
N MET A 171 0.98 7.71 -7.14
CA MET A 171 0.02 7.73 -6.02
C MET A 171 0.61 8.42 -4.79
N GLN A 172 -0.26 8.91 -3.91
CA GLN A 172 0.16 9.42 -2.60
C GLN A 172 0.68 8.27 -1.74
N TRP A 173 1.86 8.42 -1.14
CA TRP A 173 2.58 7.30 -0.55
C TRP A 173 3.42 7.68 0.67
N TYR A 174 3.87 6.66 1.41
CA TYR A 174 4.85 6.84 2.48
C TYR A 174 5.70 5.59 2.74
N LEU A 175 6.77 5.75 3.54
CA LEU A 175 7.60 4.65 4.01
C LEU A 175 6.82 3.75 4.97
N SER A 176 7.25 2.50 5.08
CA SER A 176 6.60 1.47 5.89
C SER A 176 7.65 0.55 6.48
N GLU A 177 7.57 0.24 7.77
CA GLU A 177 8.39 -0.77 8.45
C GLU A 177 7.88 -2.20 8.19
N ARG A 178 6.93 -2.37 7.27
CA ARG A 178 6.24 -3.66 7.07
C ARG A 178 7.22 -4.66 6.49
N LYS A 179 7.71 -5.57 7.32
CA LYS A 179 8.62 -6.62 6.86
C LYS A 179 7.84 -7.69 6.10
N LEU A 180 8.31 -8.04 4.91
CA LEU A 180 7.85 -9.21 4.16
C LEU A 180 8.45 -10.49 4.75
N GLY A 181 9.67 -10.41 5.27
CA GLY A 181 10.38 -11.54 5.85
C GLY A 181 11.78 -11.12 6.24
N HIS A 182 12.55 -12.05 6.79
CA HIS A 182 13.95 -11.81 7.08
C HIS A 182 14.73 -11.50 5.79
N GLY A 183 15.52 -10.43 5.80
CA GLY A 183 16.35 -10.01 4.66
C GLY A 183 15.58 -9.48 3.44
N LEU A 184 14.25 -9.36 3.52
CA LEU A 184 13.43 -8.80 2.44
C LEU A 184 13.15 -7.31 2.68
N PRO A 185 13.10 -6.49 1.62
CA PRO A 185 12.76 -5.07 1.72
C PRO A 185 11.35 -4.87 2.29
N ALA A 186 11.14 -3.72 2.92
CA ALA A 186 9.82 -3.29 3.33
C ALA A 186 9.14 -2.54 2.17
N PRO A 187 7.99 -3.00 1.66
CA PRO A 187 7.30 -2.30 0.58
C PRO A 187 6.74 -0.98 1.08
N LYS A 188 6.86 0.04 0.23
CA LYS A 188 6.21 1.34 0.44
C LYS A 188 4.71 1.15 0.50
N CYS A 189 4.01 2.05 1.16
CA CYS A 189 2.55 2.02 1.21
C CYS A 189 1.95 3.23 0.48
N VAL A 190 0.80 3.02 -0.16
CA VAL A 190 0.03 4.10 -0.82
C VAL A 190 -1.26 4.37 -0.09
N TRP A 191 -1.62 5.65 -0.02
CA TRP A 191 -2.80 6.13 0.69
C TRP A 191 -4.06 6.02 -0.18
N LEU A 192 -5.08 5.37 0.37
CA LEU A 192 -6.48 5.57 -0.02
C LEU A 192 -7.15 6.42 1.07
N ALA A 193 -7.42 7.69 0.80
CA ALA A 193 -7.90 8.62 1.83
C ALA A 193 -8.71 9.77 1.22
N THR A 194 -10.04 9.64 1.24
CA THR A 194 -10.94 10.66 0.66
C THR A 194 -10.99 11.93 1.49
N ASP A 195 -10.82 11.83 2.81
CA ASP A 195 -10.79 12.96 3.76
C ASP A 195 -9.55 13.86 3.59
N LEU A 196 -8.47 13.32 3.02
CA LEU A 196 -7.24 14.03 2.64
C LEU A 196 -7.26 14.53 1.18
N GLY A 197 -8.35 14.27 0.44
CA GLY A 197 -8.46 14.60 -0.98
C GLY A 197 -7.57 13.72 -1.88
N TYR A 198 -7.17 12.55 -1.39
CA TYR A 198 -6.40 11.56 -2.14
C TYR A 198 -7.33 10.61 -2.90
N SER A 199 -6.73 9.65 -3.59
CA SER A 199 -7.49 8.62 -4.30
C SER A 199 -8.33 7.82 -3.32
N SER A 200 -9.58 7.55 -3.70
CA SER A 200 -10.51 6.67 -2.96
C SER A 200 -10.30 5.21 -3.31
N SER A 201 -9.75 4.93 -4.49
CA SER A 201 -9.62 3.56 -4.99
C SER A 201 -8.46 3.42 -5.95
N LEU A 202 -8.01 2.18 -6.09
CA LEU A 202 -7.04 1.77 -7.08
C LEU A 202 -7.44 0.41 -7.64
N HIS A 203 -7.02 0.14 -8.85
CA HIS A 203 -7.19 -1.17 -9.46
C HIS A 203 -5.96 -1.57 -10.24
N TRP A 204 -5.84 -2.88 -10.47
CA TRP A 204 -4.84 -3.44 -11.37
C TRP A 204 -5.37 -4.66 -12.13
N HIS A 205 -4.72 -4.94 -13.25
CA HIS A 205 -4.85 -6.17 -14.00
C HIS A 205 -3.89 -7.23 -13.41
N VAL A 206 -4.45 -8.32 -12.92
CA VAL A 206 -3.76 -9.40 -12.20
C VAL A 206 -2.58 -9.98 -12.98
N PRO A 207 -2.71 -10.30 -14.28
CA PRO A 207 -1.57 -10.79 -15.07
C PRO A 207 -0.42 -9.79 -15.22
N ASP A 208 -0.63 -8.51 -14.94
CA ASP A 208 0.40 -7.48 -15.14
C ASP A 208 1.26 -7.22 -13.91
N VAL A 209 0.90 -7.80 -12.77
CA VAL A 209 1.70 -7.70 -11.54
C VAL A 209 2.59 -8.92 -11.31
N TYR A 210 2.60 -9.91 -12.21
CA TYR A 210 3.51 -11.06 -12.09
C TYR A 210 4.98 -10.61 -12.08
N GLY A 211 5.77 -11.22 -11.18
CA GLY A 211 7.21 -11.00 -11.08
C GLY A 211 8.05 -11.82 -12.08
N THR A 212 7.52 -12.17 -13.26
CA THR A 212 8.28 -12.98 -14.23
C THR A 212 9.40 -12.16 -14.87
N ARG A 213 10.57 -12.78 -15.09
CA ARG A 213 11.73 -12.06 -15.63
C ARG A 213 11.45 -11.47 -17.00
N SER A 214 10.77 -12.22 -17.88
CA SER A 214 10.41 -11.71 -19.21
C SER A 214 9.46 -10.52 -19.14
N LYS A 215 8.49 -10.51 -18.22
CA LYS A 215 7.57 -9.36 -18.03
C LYS A 215 8.32 -8.12 -17.56
N LEU A 216 9.16 -8.26 -16.54
CA LEU A 216 9.97 -7.15 -16.03
C LEU A 216 10.93 -6.62 -17.10
N ALA A 217 11.55 -7.49 -17.91
CA ALA A 217 12.36 -7.07 -19.04
C ALA A 217 11.57 -6.25 -20.08
N GLY A 218 10.29 -6.59 -20.30
CA GLY A 218 9.38 -5.80 -21.13
C GLY A 218 9.12 -4.42 -20.54
N TYR A 219 8.84 -4.33 -19.24
CA TYR A 219 8.65 -3.05 -18.56
C TYR A 219 9.89 -2.18 -18.60
N LEU A 220 11.08 -2.74 -18.36
CA LEU A 220 12.33 -2.00 -18.31
C LEU A 220 12.72 -1.34 -19.65
N MET A 221 12.03 -1.64 -20.75
CA MET A 221 12.18 -0.90 -22.01
C MET A 221 11.69 0.55 -21.90
N ASP A 222 10.55 0.77 -21.22
CA ASP A 222 10.00 2.08 -20.88
C ASP A 222 8.97 1.89 -19.75
N GLN A 223 9.48 1.86 -18.51
CA GLN A 223 8.70 1.41 -17.35
C GLN A 223 7.53 2.36 -17.06
N GLN A 224 7.74 3.67 -17.23
CA GLN A 224 6.68 4.65 -17.07
C GLN A 224 5.56 4.44 -18.09
N LYS A 225 5.92 4.25 -19.36
CA LYS A 225 4.95 4.03 -20.44
C LYS A 225 4.17 2.73 -20.26
N TYR A 226 4.85 1.62 -20.00
CA TYR A 226 4.22 0.29 -20.01
C TYR A 226 3.57 -0.09 -18.68
N MET A 227 3.91 0.54 -17.56
CA MET A 227 3.21 0.36 -16.29
C MET A 227 2.18 1.46 -16.00
N CYS A 228 2.58 2.73 -16.10
CA CYS A 228 1.80 3.84 -15.55
C CYS A 228 0.94 4.58 -16.59
N HIS A 229 1.30 4.54 -17.88
CA HIS A 229 0.48 5.08 -18.96
C HIS A 229 -0.44 3.99 -19.57
N SER A 230 -0.96 3.11 -18.72
CA SER A 230 -1.82 1.99 -19.08
C SER A 230 -2.96 1.89 -18.06
N THR A 231 -4.03 2.65 -18.27
CA THR A 231 -5.12 2.73 -17.30
C THR A 231 -5.81 1.38 -17.04
N PRO A 232 -6.06 0.50 -18.03
CA PRO A 232 -6.60 -0.82 -17.73
C PRO A 232 -5.62 -1.71 -16.93
N ARG A 233 -4.30 -1.50 -17.08
CA ARG A 233 -3.30 -2.25 -16.29
C ARG A 233 -3.29 -1.82 -14.84
N PHE A 234 -3.27 -0.51 -14.61
CA PHE A 234 -3.21 0.07 -13.29
C PHE A 234 -3.73 1.51 -13.32
N ALA A 235 -4.61 1.84 -12.39
CA ALA A 235 -4.93 3.23 -12.11
C ALA A 235 -5.51 3.43 -10.71
N GLU A 236 -5.22 4.62 -10.18
CA GLU A 236 -5.95 5.21 -9.06
C GLU A 236 -7.14 6.05 -9.53
N TRP A 237 -8.11 6.24 -8.63
CA TRP A 237 -9.32 7.01 -8.87
C TRP A 237 -9.71 7.82 -7.64
N ARG A 238 -10.11 9.07 -7.84
CA ARG A 238 -10.50 9.98 -6.74
C ARG A 238 -11.84 9.65 -6.10
N GLY A 239 -12.76 9.01 -6.83
CA GLY A 239 -14.11 8.75 -6.33
C GLY A 239 -14.77 7.47 -6.85
N LEU A 240 -14.03 6.56 -7.49
CA LEU A 240 -14.63 5.41 -8.17
C LEU A 240 -15.16 4.37 -7.18
N THR A 241 -16.48 4.37 -6.98
CA THR A 241 -17.27 3.51 -6.08
C THR A 241 -16.98 2.02 -6.20
N ALA A 242 -17.30 1.22 -5.17
CA ALA A 242 -17.21 -0.24 -5.23
C ALA A 242 -17.99 -0.84 -6.42
N ASP A 243 -19.08 -0.17 -6.82
CA ASP A 243 -19.89 -0.50 -8.00
C ASP A 243 -19.42 0.11 -9.30
N GLY A 244 -18.38 0.94 -9.26
CA GLY A 244 -17.75 1.50 -10.43
C GLY A 244 -17.23 0.41 -11.38
N ILE A 245 -17.20 0.74 -12.66
CA ILE A 245 -16.67 -0.12 -13.71
C ILE A 245 -15.35 0.47 -14.16
N ILE A 246 -14.27 -0.25 -13.90
CA ILE A 246 -12.93 0.12 -14.36
C ILE A 246 -12.78 -0.06 -15.89
N PRO A 247 -11.81 0.59 -16.52
CA PRO A 247 -11.41 0.25 -17.89
C PRO A 247 -10.81 -1.15 -17.97
N PHE A 248 -11.10 -1.86 -19.05
CA PHE A 248 -10.58 -3.20 -19.34
C PHE A 248 -9.85 -3.19 -20.68
N PHE A 249 -8.86 -4.08 -20.85
CA PHE A 249 -8.24 -4.30 -22.16
C PHE A 249 -9.26 -4.83 -23.17
N LYS A 250 -9.38 -4.12 -24.30
CA LYS A 250 -10.24 -4.51 -25.43
C LYS A 250 -9.46 -4.32 -26.74
N PRO A 251 -9.01 -5.40 -27.41
CA PRO A 251 -9.14 -6.82 -27.02
C PRO A 251 -8.34 -7.17 -25.75
N VAL A 252 -8.61 -8.36 -25.18
CA VAL A 252 -7.86 -8.90 -24.03
C VAL A 252 -6.37 -8.93 -24.36
N LEU A 253 -5.55 -8.38 -23.47
CA LEU A 253 -4.11 -8.27 -23.67
C LEU A 253 -3.47 -9.67 -23.75
N GLN A 254 -2.52 -9.83 -24.67
CA GLN A 254 -1.89 -11.11 -24.94
C GLN A 254 -0.44 -11.10 -24.45
N TYR A 255 -0.01 -12.20 -23.85
CA TYR A 255 1.33 -12.35 -23.27
C TYR A 255 2.12 -13.45 -23.94
N GLU A 256 3.42 -13.26 -24.04
CA GLU A 256 4.34 -14.38 -24.19
C GLU A 256 4.31 -15.24 -22.93
N VAL A 257 4.62 -16.53 -23.08
CA VAL A 257 4.78 -17.42 -21.92
C VAL A 257 6.20 -17.28 -21.42
N ASP A 258 6.37 -16.95 -20.14
CA ASP A 258 7.68 -16.86 -19.52
C ASP A 258 8.32 -18.26 -19.48
N ALA A 259 9.53 -18.39 -20.00
CA ALA A 259 10.18 -19.69 -20.17
C ALA A 259 10.58 -20.36 -18.84
N GLU A 260 10.79 -19.57 -17.78
CA GLU A 260 11.21 -20.09 -16.47
C GLU A 260 10.02 -20.56 -15.65
N THR A 261 8.91 -19.81 -15.70
CA THR A 261 7.76 -20.01 -14.79
C THR A 261 6.53 -20.60 -15.48
N GLY A 262 6.43 -20.53 -16.80
CA GLY A 262 5.21 -20.87 -17.55
C GLY A 262 4.06 -19.88 -17.35
N LEU A 263 4.27 -18.81 -16.60
CA LEU A 263 3.28 -17.76 -16.32
C LEU A 263 3.31 -16.66 -17.41
N PRO A 264 2.34 -15.74 -17.44
CA PRO A 264 2.38 -14.59 -18.34
C PRO A 264 3.69 -13.79 -18.21
N GLY A 265 4.39 -13.67 -19.33
CA GLY A 265 5.61 -12.89 -19.51
C GLY A 265 5.32 -11.47 -20.01
N ARG A 266 6.18 -10.95 -20.89
CA ARG A 266 5.96 -9.67 -21.55
C ARG A 266 4.74 -9.71 -22.48
N ASP A 267 4.19 -8.54 -22.74
CA ASP A 267 3.12 -8.37 -23.71
C ASP A 267 3.62 -8.77 -25.11
N LYS A 268 2.81 -9.51 -25.89
CA LYS A 268 3.13 -9.82 -27.29
C LYS A 268 3.19 -8.55 -28.15
N THR A 269 2.40 -7.55 -27.78
CA THR A 269 2.32 -6.26 -28.47
C THR A 269 2.22 -5.15 -27.41
N PRO A 270 3.36 -4.67 -26.87
CA PRO A 270 3.37 -3.74 -25.74
C PRO A 270 2.57 -2.44 -25.96
N GLU A 271 2.49 -1.97 -27.21
CA GLU A 271 1.74 -0.76 -27.56
C GLU A 271 0.22 -0.92 -27.41
N ASP A 272 -0.31 -2.14 -27.38
CA ASP A 272 -1.72 -2.38 -27.12
C ASP A 272 -2.10 -2.12 -25.66
N ALA A 273 -1.13 -2.15 -24.75
CA ALA A 273 -1.34 -1.82 -23.35
C ALA A 273 -1.41 -0.31 -23.09
N VAL A 274 -0.86 0.51 -23.98
CA VAL A 274 -0.65 1.95 -23.72
C VAL A 274 -1.95 2.72 -23.97
N ASP A 275 -2.27 3.64 -23.06
CA ASP A 275 -3.42 4.51 -23.18
C ASP A 275 -3.34 5.38 -24.45
N LYS A 276 -4.35 5.23 -25.31
CA LYS A 276 -4.53 6.05 -26.53
C LYS A 276 -5.39 7.29 -26.26
N ILE A 277 -5.91 7.41 -25.04
CA ILE A 277 -6.86 8.43 -24.60
C ILE A 277 -6.53 8.85 -23.17
N GLN A 278 -6.96 10.06 -22.79
CA GLN A 278 -6.91 10.47 -21.39
C GLN A 278 -8.18 10.04 -20.67
N TRP A 279 -8.03 9.46 -19.48
CA TRP A 279 -9.15 9.00 -18.67
C TRP A 279 -9.53 10.02 -17.60
N ASN A 280 -10.84 10.21 -17.37
CA ASN A 280 -11.31 11.02 -16.25
C ASN A 280 -11.11 10.29 -14.91
N LYS A 281 -10.04 10.63 -14.18
CA LYS A 281 -9.71 10.02 -12.87
C LYS A 281 -10.64 10.43 -11.72
N ASN A 282 -11.54 11.39 -11.96
CA ASN A 282 -12.56 11.86 -10.99
C ASN A 282 -13.91 11.14 -11.15
N ALA A 283 -14.00 10.12 -12.01
CA ALA A 283 -15.25 9.41 -12.23
C ALA A 283 -15.67 8.58 -11.01
N ASN A 284 -16.97 8.64 -10.66
CA ASN A 284 -17.51 7.90 -9.51
C ASN A 284 -18.03 6.50 -9.85
N ARG A 285 -18.38 6.25 -11.13
CA ARG A 285 -18.99 4.98 -11.54
C ARG A 285 -18.51 4.48 -12.90
N PHE A 286 -18.40 5.35 -13.89
CA PHE A 286 -17.94 4.98 -15.22
C PHE A 286 -16.88 5.96 -15.68
N PRO A 287 -15.59 5.64 -15.54
CA PRO A 287 -14.52 6.39 -16.16
C PRO A 287 -14.74 6.42 -17.67
N SER A 288 -14.90 7.63 -18.21
CA SER A 288 -15.03 7.85 -19.64
C SER A 288 -13.76 8.53 -20.20
N PRO A 289 -13.44 8.33 -21.49
CA PRO A 289 -12.41 9.10 -22.16
C PRO A 289 -12.74 10.59 -22.06
N HIS A 290 -11.73 11.41 -21.80
CA HIS A 290 -11.86 12.86 -21.72
C HIS A 290 -11.90 13.45 -23.15
N PHE A 291 -13.10 13.62 -23.72
CA PHE A 291 -13.28 14.30 -25.01
C PHE A 291 -13.52 15.79 -24.80
N GLY A 292 -12.47 16.54 -24.43
CA GLY A 292 -12.57 17.99 -24.20
C GLY A 292 -11.21 18.66 -24.31
N ARG A 293 -11.19 19.83 -24.97
CA ARG A 293 -10.01 20.66 -25.27
C ARG A 293 -9.03 20.73 -24.09
N SER A 294 -7.74 20.54 -24.40
CA SER A 294 -6.57 20.92 -23.60
C SER A 294 -6.91 21.48 -22.22
N LEU A 295 -6.88 20.62 -21.21
CA LEU A 295 -6.95 20.98 -19.80
C LEU A 295 -5.66 21.66 -19.29
N SER A 296 -4.82 22.15 -20.20
CA SER A 296 -3.54 22.80 -19.88
C SER A 296 -3.71 24.08 -19.04
N SER A 297 -4.86 24.74 -19.09
CA SER A 297 -5.12 25.95 -18.29
C SER A 297 -6.04 25.76 -17.08
N THR A 298 -6.77 24.64 -16.96
CA THR A 298 -7.70 24.40 -15.84
C THR A 298 -7.16 23.40 -14.82
N ILE A 299 -6.31 22.44 -15.20
CA ILE A 299 -5.59 21.58 -14.22
C ILE A 299 -4.60 22.40 -13.38
N GLN A 300 -4.02 23.47 -13.96
CA GLN A 300 -3.16 24.38 -13.21
C GLN A 300 -3.91 25.27 -12.21
N ASN A 301 -5.24 25.45 -12.37
CA ASN A 301 -6.04 26.36 -11.53
C ASN A 301 -7.03 25.63 -10.59
N GLU A 302 -7.45 24.40 -10.88
CA GLU A 302 -8.19 23.56 -9.92
C GLU A 302 -7.30 22.91 -8.85
N THR A 303 -5.98 22.88 -9.06
CA THR A 303 -5.00 22.58 -8.01
C THR A 303 -4.88 23.71 -6.97
N GLN A 304 -5.57 24.85 -7.13
CA GLN A 304 -5.48 25.99 -6.20
C GLN A 304 -6.78 26.45 -5.54
N THR A 305 -7.95 25.90 -5.88
CA THR A 305 -9.25 26.42 -5.35
C THR A 305 -10.05 25.46 -4.48
N SER A 306 -9.58 24.23 -4.28
CA SER A 306 -9.94 23.48 -3.08
C SER A 306 -9.19 24.09 -1.89
N SER A 307 -9.92 24.90 -1.13
CA SER A 307 -9.53 25.45 0.17
C SER A 307 -9.39 24.35 1.24
N SER A 308 -8.61 23.30 0.94
CA SER A 308 -8.00 22.51 2.00
C SER A 308 -7.24 23.49 2.88
N ARG A 309 -7.74 23.73 4.10
CA ARG A 309 -6.92 24.26 5.18
C ARG A 309 -5.60 23.52 5.09
N LYS A 310 -4.50 24.21 4.82
CA LYS A 310 -3.14 23.68 4.65
C LYS A 310 -2.81 22.67 5.76
N ARG A 311 -3.23 21.42 5.61
CA ARG A 311 -2.71 20.28 6.37
C ARG A 311 -1.40 20.00 5.65
N GLY A 312 -0.27 20.32 6.28
CA GLY A 312 1.04 20.08 5.69
C GLY A 312 1.24 18.62 5.34
N PHE A 313 2.31 18.29 4.62
CA PHE A 313 2.62 16.90 4.23
C PHE A 313 2.95 15.96 5.40
N ASN A 314 2.89 16.49 6.63
CA ASN A 314 3.08 15.76 7.87
C ASN A 314 1.76 15.73 8.68
N PRO A 315 1.11 14.56 8.83
CA PRO A 315 -0.14 14.41 9.58
C PRO A 315 0.04 14.64 11.09
N ASN A 316 1.25 14.46 11.63
CA ASN A 316 1.57 14.66 13.04
C ASN A 316 2.99 15.22 13.19
N THR A 317 3.09 16.55 13.27
CA THR A 317 4.36 17.27 13.41
C THR A 317 5.12 16.98 14.71
N GLY A 318 4.50 16.27 15.66
CA GLY A 318 5.10 15.84 16.92
C GLY A 318 5.69 14.43 16.88
N HIS A 319 5.69 13.74 15.74
CA HIS A 319 6.24 12.40 15.59
C HIS A 319 7.46 12.38 14.66
N LEU A 320 8.50 11.64 15.07
CA LEU A 320 9.76 11.47 14.33
C LEU A 320 10.03 9.98 14.06
N ILE A 321 10.33 9.64 12.81
CA ILE A 321 10.89 8.32 12.46
C ILE A 321 12.40 8.44 12.40
N ILE A 322 13.09 7.52 13.05
CA ILE A 322 14.52 7.29 12.91
C ILE A 322 14.69 5.90 12.28
N THR A 323 15.35 5.80 11.13
CA THR A 323 15.46 4.55 10.38
C THR A 323 16.90 4.26 9.98
N GLU A 324 17.25 2.98 10.07
CA GLU A 324 18.51 2.40 9.60
C GLU A 324 18.31 1.52 8.36
N GLN A 325 17.05 1.33 7.93
CA GLN A 325 16.69 0.38 6.88
C GLN A 325 17.08 0.89 5.50
N GLU A 326 17.49 -0.04 4.64
CA GLU A 326 17.71 0.20 3.22
C GLU A 326 16.39 0.54 2.50
N GLY A 327 16.43 1.49 1.57
CA GLY A 327 15.23 1.97 0.86
C GLY A 327 14.40 3.00 1.66
N HIS A 328 14.82 3.31 2.89
CA HIS A 328 14.19 4.31 3.77
C HIS A 328 15.04 5.60 3.86
N GLU A 329 15.53 6.07 2.73
CA GLU A 329 16.28 7.33 2.64
C GLU A 329 15.39 8.54 2.96
N ALA A 330 15.90 9.49 3.72
CA ALA A 330 15.15 10.70 4.07
C ALA A 330 14.97 11.59 2.83
N SER A 331 15.94 11.60 1.91
CA SER A 331 15.81 12.31 0.63
C SER A 331 14.69 11.77 -0.24
N LEU A 332 14.41 10.47 -0.17
CA LEU A 332 13.36 9.83 -0.97
C LEU A 332 11.99 10.43 -0.64
N VAL A 333 11.65 10.55 0.65
CA VAL A 333 10.41 11.21 1.06
C VAL A 333 10.48 12.72 0.87
N CYS A 334 11.61 13.38 1.10
CA CYS A 334 11.68 14.83 0.97
C CYS A 334 11.46 15.32 -0.46
N ASN A 335 12.13 14.67 -1.43
CA ASN A 335 12.13 15.10 -2.82
C ASN A 335 10.85 14.72 -3.58
N SER A 336 9.97 13.92 -2.97
CA SER A 336 8.96 13.16 -3.70
C SER A 336 7.72 13.90 -4.24
N THR A 337 7.29 15.10 -3.88
CA THR A 337 5.96 15.69 -4.23
C THR A 337 4.69 14.91 -3.84
N THR A 338 4.68 13.57 -3.89
CA THR A 338 3.53 12.70 -3.55
C THR A 338 3.75 11.89 -2.27
N SER A 339 4.85 12.13 -1.56
CA SER A 339 5.05 11.60 -0.22
C SER A 339 4.21 12.38 0.80
N TYR A 340 3.54 11.63 1.68
CA TYR A 340 2.75 12.16 2.79
C TYR A 340 2.94 11.32 4.05
N GLY A 341 3.51 11.92 5.09
CA GLY A 341 3.79 11.26 6.36
C GLY A 341 4.75 12.06 7.25
N TRP A 342 5.29 11.41 8.29
CA TRP A 342 6.05 12.07 9.35
C TRP A 342 7.43 12.57 8.94
N ASP A 343 8.10 13.28 9.85
CA ASP A 343 9.49 13.63 9.62
C ASP A 343 10.37 12.39 9.74
N VAL A 344 11.44 12.31 8.93
CA VAL A 344 12.29 11.10 8.82
C VAL A 344 13.75 11.45 9.00
N VAL A 345 14.43 10.72 9.88
CA VAL A 345 15.89 10.65 10.00
C VAL A 345 16.35 9.33 9.41
N SER A 346 17.12 9.37 8.32
CA SER A 346 17.82 8.20 7.82
C SER A 346 19.25 8.21 8.34
N LEU A 347 19.57 7.26 9.21
CA LEU A 347 20.92 7.11 9.78
C LEU A 347 21.92 6.61 8.75
N ARG A 348 21.45 5.77 7.80
CA ARG A 348 22.26 5.28 6.67
C ARG A 348 22.62 6.41 5.71
N GLU A 349 21.65 7.24 5.34
CA GLU A 349 21.87 8.38 4.45
C GLU A 349 22.53 9.58 5.15
N ARG A 350 22.53 9.58 6.49
CA ARG A 350 22.91 10.72 7.35
C ARG A 350 22.15 12.00 6.98
N LYS A 351 20.84 11.88 6.78
CA LYS A 351 19.95 13.02 6.50
C LYS A 351 18.66 12.98 7.30
N TYR A 352 18.08 14.16 7.47
CA TYR A 352 16.79 14.42 8.10
C TYR A 352 15.89 15.15 7.10
N CYS A 353 14.68 14.67 6.90
CA CYS A 353 13.65 15.37 6.15
C CYS A 353 12.61 15.97 7.10
N ASP A 354 12.51 17.29 7.09
CA ASP A 354 11.36 17.99 7.61
C ASP A 354 10.22 17.89 6.58
N MET A 355 9.27 16.99 6.79
CA MET A 355 8.14 16.79 5.88
C MET A 355 7.14 17.94 5.93
N THR A 356 7.09 18.72 7.02
CA THR A 356 6.20 19.88 7.11
C THR A 356 6.54 20.96 6.08
N VAL A 357 7.83 21.23 5.88
CA VAL A 357 8.32 22.20 4.89
C VAL A 357 9.02 21.56 3.69
N ARG A 358 9.06 20.22 3.63
CA ARG A 358 9.77 19.41 2.63
C ARG A 358 11.22 19.85 2.44
N LYS A 359 11.95 20.02 3.55
CA LYS A 359 13.35 20.45 3.53
C LYS A 359 14.26 19.37 4.08
N LEU A 360 15.28 19.07 3.29
CA LEU A 360 16.30 18.09 3.63
C LEU A 360 17.47 18.77 4.33
N TYR A 361 17.89 18.19 5.45
CA TYR A 361 19.04 18.61 6.23
C TYR A 361 19.98 17.43 6.41
N HIS A 362 21.26 17.72 6.66
CA HIS A 362 22.21 16.70 7.08
C HIS A 362 22.14 16.46 8.58
N LEU A 363 22.58 15.29 9.04
CA LEU A 363 22.78 15.06 10.47
C LEU A 363 24.05 15.77 10.97
N CYS A 364 24.04 16.19 12.23
CA CYS A 364 25.20 16.81 12.85
C CYS A 364 26.32 15.77 13.07
N ASP A 365 27.57 16.22 12.95
CA ASP A 365 28.77 15.44 13.26
C ASP A 365 29.94 16.35 13.64
N SER A 366 31.11 15.77 13.93
CA SER A 366 32.31 16.53 14.32
C SER A 366 32.71 17.60 13.30
N GLY A 367 32.37 17.44 12.01
CA GLY A 367 32.65 18.40 10.96
C GLY A 367 31.51 19.39 10.67
N ARG A 368 30.28 19.08 11.10
CA ARG A 368 29.08 19.89 10.85
C ARG A 368 28.26 20.06 12.12
N GLN A 369 28.40 21.23 12.73
CA GLN A 369 27.74 21.60 13.99
C GLN A 369 26.65 22.68 13.80
N GLU A 370 26.44 23.17 12.57
CA GLU A 370 25.43 24.18 12.25
C GLU A 370 24.61 23.76 11.01
N ASN A 371 23.35 24.21 10.95
CA ASN A 371 22.36 23.88 9.91
C ASN A 371 22.19 22.37 9.67
N CYS A 372 22.21 21.62 10.77
CA CYS A 372 22.12 20.16 10.78
C CYS A 372 21.10 19.69 11.81
N PHE A 373 20.64 18.45 11.70
CA PHE A 373 19.78 17.82 12.68
C PHE A 373 20.61 17.02 13.67
N ASP A 374 20.51 17.36 14.95
CA ASP A 374 21.11 16.61 16.05
C ASP A 374 20.13 15.51 16.46
N VAL A 375 20.52 14.25 16.21
CA VAL A 375 19.67 13.07 16.44
C VAL A 375 19.45 12.84 17.94
N ASP A 376 20.46 13.05 18.78
CA ASP A 376 20.38 12.81 20.21
C ASP A 376 19.49 13.85 20.90
N LYS A 377 19.55 15.10 20.43
CA LYS A 377 18.71 16.19 20.92
C LYS A 377 17.37 16.30 20.20
N GLU A 378 17.19 15.58 19.10
CA GLU A 378 16.04 15.59 18.20
C GLU A 378 15.66 17.00 17.72
N LYS A 379 16.65 17.81 17.39
CA LYS A 379 16.47 19.22 17.06
C LYS A 379 17.36 19.65 15.91
N LEU A 380 16.85 20.57 15.10
CA LEU A 380 17.68 21.31 14.17
C LEU A 380 18.59 22.26 14.94
N VAL A 381 19.89 22.11 14.76
CA VAL A 381 20.92 23.01 15.26
C VAL A 381 21.21 24.03 14.17
N GLY A 382 20.98 25.30 14.48
CA GLY A 382 21.34 26.40 13.60
C GLY A 382 21.47 27.70 14.38
N LYS A 383 22.35 28.58 13.90
CA LYS A 383 22.22 30.01 14.17
C LYS A 383 21.14 30.50 13.23
N GLY A 384 20.11 31.14 13.79
CA GLY A 384 19.07 31.78 12.99
C GLY A 384 19.68 32.66 11.89
N GLY A 385 19.06 32.68 10.70
CA GLY A 385 19.51 33.51 9.60
C GLY A 385 19.63 34.98 10.02
N ILE A 386 20.61 35.68 9.45
CA ILE A 386 20.73 37.12 9.67
C ILE A 386 19.58 37.80 8.93
N ASN A 387 18.69 38.48 9.64
CA ASN A 387 17.61 39.24 8.99
C ASN A 387 18.21 40.40 8.15
N ALA A 388 17.40 41.08 7.34
CA ALA A 388 17.83 42.22 6.52
C ALA A 388 18.43 43.40 7.32
N ARG A 389 18.47 43.31 8.67
CA ARG A 389 19.04 44.31 9.59
C ARG A 389 20.33 43.85 10.27
N GLY A 390 20.89 42.68 9.91
CA GLY A 390 22.15 42.23 10.51
C GLY A 390 21.98 41.47 11.84
N GLU A 391 20.76 41.16 12.27
CA GLU A 391 20.50 40.47 13.54
C GLU A 391 20.33 38.96 13.33
N VAL A 392 20.94 38.15 14.20
CA VAL A 392 20.73 36.70 14.26
C VAL A 392 19.27 36.43 14.58
N SER A 393 18.51 35.93 13.61
CA SER A 393 17.07 35.76 13.70
C SER A 393 16.72 34.28 13.57
N LEU A 394 16.06 33.70 14.58
CA LEU A 394 15.54 32.31 14.53
C LEU A 394 14.55 32.07 13.36
N LEU A 395 14.18 33.13 12.61
CA LEU A 395 13.45 33.11 11.36
C LEU A 395 14.18 32.26 10.30
N GLY A 396 13.93 30.95 10.31
CA GLY A 396 14.39 30.01 9.28
C GLY A 396 14.62 28.58 9.74
N VAL A 397 14.74 28.34 11.04
CA VAL A 397 14.81 27.00 11.63
C VAL A 397 13.53 26.77 12.43
N PRO A 398 12.58 25.95 11.95
CA PRO A 398 11.39 25.62 12.71
C PRO A 398 11.79 24.99 14.05
N GLU A 399 11.39 25.59 15.19
CA GLU A 399 11.54 24.94 16.49
C GLU A 399 10.48 23.83 16.59
N LYS A 400 10.86 22.61 16.19
CA LYS A 400 10.04 21.42 16.36
C LYS A 400 10.31 20.77 17.71
N ARG A 401 9.24 20.28 18.34
CA ARG A 401 9.30 19.47 19.56
C ARG A 401 8.60 18.16 19.30
N TYR A 402 9.38 17.09 19.20
CA TYR A 402 8.84 15.75 19.06
C TYR A 402 8.32 15.27 20.42
N THR A 403 7.08 14.80 20.41
CA THR A 403 6.40 14.21 21.58
C THR A 403 6.52 12.69 21.57
N SER A 404 6.88 12.11 20.42
CA SER A 404 7.12 10.69 20.27
C SER A 404 8.08 10.41 19.12
N ARG A 405 8.74 9.26 19.19
CA ARG A 405 9.63 8.77 18.15
C ARG A 405 9.49 7.27 17.96
N THR A 406 9.80 6.81 16.77
CA THR A 406 9.92 5.39 16.44
C THR A 406 11.29 5.14 15.81
N HIS A 407 11.91 4.03 16.19
CA HIS A 407 13.21 3.62 15.66
C HIS A 407 13.08 2.31 14.87
N TRP A 408 13.19 2.42 13.55
CA TRP A 408 13.20 1.30 12.61
C TRP A 408 14.62 0.78 12.44
N LYS A 409 14.97 -0.22 13.24
CA LYS A 409 16.29 -0.83 13.21
C LYS A 409 16.45 -1.75 12.00
N HIS A 410 17.71 -2.02 11.65
CA HIS A 410 18.04 -3.12 10.73
C HIS A 410 17.34 -4.40 11.19
N GLY A 411 16.71 -5.11 10.26
CA GLY A 411 16.12 -6.41 10.57
C GLY A 411 17.21 -7.39 11.00
N VAL A 412 17.19 -7.80 12.27
CA VAL A 412 17.89 -9.00 12.74
C VAL A 412 17.14 -10.22 12.26
#